data_AF-A0A3D3CGM4-F1
#
_entry.id   AF-A0A3D3CGM4-F1
#
_cell.length_a   1.000
_cell.length_b   1.000
_cell.length_c   1.000
_cell.angle_alpha   90.00
_cell.angle_beta   90.00
_cell.angle_gamma   90.00
#
_symmetry.space_group_name_H-M   'P 1'
#
loop_
_entity.id
_entity.type
_entity.pdbx_description
1 polymer ?
#
loop_
_entity_poly.entity_id
_entity_poly.type
_entity_poly.pdbx_seq_one_letter_code
_entity_poly.pdbx_strand_id
1 'polypeptide(L)' 'TRGHRFLTEDTPFSLLPLVELARLAGVRTPVLRAVLELCGPLLGENSLETGVTLKKMGLEGKSVSEIRDLLES' A
#
# COMPACT_ATOMS: atom_id res chain seq x y z
N THR A 1 -1.99 -11.35 -19.78
CA THR A 1 -1.81 -11.36 -18.31
C THR A 1 -2.03 -10.00 -17.66
N ARG A 2 -1.62 -8.86 -18.25
CA ARG A 2 -1.85 -7.50 -17.71
C ARG A 2 -3.31 -7.00 -17.62
N GLY A 3 -4.30 -7.77 -18.07
CA GLY A 3 -5.69 -7.31 -18.20
C GLY A 3 -6.57 -7.51 -16.96
N HIS A 4 -6.04 -8.03 -15.86
CA HIS A 4 -6.85 -8.32 -14.67
C HIS A 4 -6.78 -7.18 -13.66
N ARG A 5 -7.95 -6.63 -13.30
CA ARG A 5 -8.11 -5.49 -12.38
C ARG A 5 -7.35 -5.68 -11.06
N PHE A 6 -7.35 -6.91 -10.52
CA PHE A 6 -6.59 -7.23 -9.31
C PHE A 6 -5.10 -6.82 -9.37
N LEU A 7 -4.47 -7.02 -10.53
CA LEU A 7 -3.06 -6.69 -10.70
C LEU A 7 -2.91 -5.18 -10.92
N THR A 8 -3.67 -4.60 -11.85
CA THR A 8 -3.45 -3.19 -12.27
C THR A 8 -4.04 -2.15 -11.32
N GLU A 9 -5.08 -2.50 -10.55
CA GLU A 9 -5.81 -1.61 -9.66
C GLU A 9 -5.60 -2.01 -8.19
N ASP A 10 -5.97 -3.23 -7.81
CA ASP A 10 -5.96 -3.61 -6.39
C ASP A 10 -4.53 -3.65 -5.81
N THR A 11 -3.55 -4.11 -6.57
CA THR A 11 -2.16 -4.19 -6.08
C THR A 11 -1.60 -2.82 -5.68
N PRO A 12 -1.52 -1.81 -6.58
CA PRO A 12 -0.93 -0.51 -6.23
C PRO A 12 -1.83 0.42 -5.41
N PHE A 13 -3.17 0.28 -5.50
CA PHE A 13 -4.12 1.23 -4.88
C PHE A 13 -4.86 0.68 -3.66
N SER A 14 -4.91 -0.64 -3.45
CA SER A 14 -5.58 -1.26 -2.30
C SER A 14 -4.57 -1.96 -1.38
N LEU A 15 -3.82 -2.93 -1.91
CA LEU A 15 -2.93 -3.78 -1.11
C LEU A 15 -1.74 -3.00 -0.56
N LEU A 16 -1.08 -2.18 -1.38
CA LEU A 16 0.07 -1.39 -0.91
C LEU A 16 -0.30 -0.37 0.19
N PRO A 17 -1.33 0.47 0.04
CA PRO A 17 -1.78 1.36 1.12
C PRO A 17 -2.08 0.62 2.42
N LEU A 18 -2.74 -0.53 2.34
CA LEU A 18 -3.04 -1.34 3.51
C LEU A 18 -1.77 -1.86 4.19
N VAL A 19 -0.78 -2.33 3.42
CA VAL A 19 0.51 -2.76 3.97
C VAL A 19 1.25 -1.61 4.64
N GLU A 20 1.24 -0.43 4.03
CA GLU A 20 1.90 0.77 4.56
C GLU A 20 1.24 1.29 5.85
N LEU A 21 -0.09 1.36 5.88
CA LEU A 21 -0.84 1.74 7.08
C LEU A 21 -0.69 0.70 8.21
N ALA A 22 -0.72 -0.59 7.88
CA ALA A 22 -0.47 -1.65 8.86
C ALA A 22 0.93 -1.54 9.47
N ARG A 23 1.95 -1.27 8.64
CA ARG A 23 3.32 -1.02 9.11
C ARG A 23 3.38 0.16 10.07
N LEU A 24 2.71 1.26 9.74
CA LEU A 24 2.64 2.43 10.61
C LEU A 24 1.95 2.11 11.95
N ALA A 25 0.88 1.31 11.92
CA ALA A 25 0.14 0.89 13.11
C ALA A 25 0.81 -0.24 13.92
N GLY A 26 1.99 -0.73 13.50
CA GLY A 26 2.66 -1.86 14.14
C GLY A 26 1.98 -3.22 13.93
N VAL A 27 1.07 -3.33 12.96
CA VAL A 27 0.35 -4.56 12.62
C VAL A 27 1.10 -5.32 11.52
N ARG A 28 1.43 -6.59 11.78
CA ARG A 28 2.11 -7.44 10.79
C ARG A 28 1.13 -7.97 9.75
N THR A 29 1.48 -7.84 8.47
CA THR A 29 0.69 -8.34 7.32
C THR A 29 1.52 -9.24 6.39
N PRO A 30 2.10 -10.36 6.89
CA PRO A 30 3.10 -11.14 6.15
C PRO A 30 2.55 -11.73 4.84
N VAL A 31 1.31 -12.24 4.85
CA VAL A 31 0.68 -12.81 3.65
C VAL A 31 0.40 -11.74 2.60
N LEU A 32 -0.12 -10.59 3.02
CA LEU A 32 -0.42 -9.47 2.11
C LEU A 32 0.86 -8.91 1.47
N ARG A 33 1.95 -8.81 2.25
CA ARG A 33 3.27 -8.42 1.75
C ARG A 33 3.79 -9.42 0.71
N ALA A 34 3.70 -10.71 0.98
CA ALA A 34 4.11 -11.75 0.03
C ALA A 34 3.31 -11.66 -1.29
N VAL A 35 1.99 -11.44 -1.22
CA VAL A 35 1.16 -11.22 -2.42
C VAL A 35 1.64 -10.00 -3.21
N LEU A 36 1.92 -8.89 -2.52
CA LEU A 36 2.40 -7.66 -3.17
C LEU A 36 3.75 -7.88 -3.88
N GLU A 37 4.67 -8.60 -3.24
CA GLU A 37 5.99 -8.93 -3.80
C GLU A 37 5.88 -9.84 -5.03
N LEU A 38 4.86 -10.70 -5.10
CA LEU A 38 4.58 -11.53 -6.28
C LEU A 38 3.91 -10.73 -7.41
N CYS A 39 3.04 -9.77 -7.09
CA CYS A 39 2.30 -8.99 -8.09
C CYS A 39 3.18 -8.03 -8.90
N GLY A 40 4.22 -7.43 -8.29
CA GLY A 40 5.11 -6.49 -8.98
C GLY A 40 5.77 -7.06 -10.25
N PRO A 41 6.51 -8.19 -10.14
CA PRO A 41 7.08 -8.87 -11.30
C PRO A 41 6.06 -9.27 -12.38
N LEU A 42 4.83 -9.64 -11.98
CA LEU A 42 3.76 -10.01 -12.90
C LEU A 42 3.23 -8.82 -13.72
N LEU A 43 3.32 -7.60 -13.19
CA LEU A 43 2.98 -6.37 -13.89
C LEU A 43 4.13 -5.83 -14.73
N GLY A 44 5.37 -6.27 -14.44
CA GLY A 44 6.59 -5.69 -14.99
C GLY A 44 6.87 -4.30 -14.41
N GLU A 45 6.32 -4.01 -13.22
CA GLU A 45 6.46 -2.73 -12.52
C GLU A 45 6.75 -2.99 -11.04
N ASN A 46 7.63 -2.19 -10.45
CA ASN A 46 7.81 -2.25 -9.01
C ASN A 46 6.66 -1.49 -8.33
N SER A 47 5.62 -2.21 -7.90
CA SER A 47 4.49 -1.61 -7.19
C SER A 47 4.92 -0.86 -5.93
N LEU A 48 6.05 -1.22 -5.31
CA LEU A 48 6.61 -0.48 -4.16
C LEU A 48 7.13 0.91 -4.53
N GLU A 49 7.48 1.14 -5.80
CA GLU A 49 7.91 2.44 -6.32
C GLU A 49 6.75 3.21 -6.96
N THR A 50 5.89 2.53 -7.73
CA THR A 50 4.82 3.17 -8.51
C THR A 50 3.49 3.30 -7.76
N GLY A 51 3.22 2.45 -6.77
CA GLY A 51 1.95 2.44 -6.03
C GLY A 51 1.83 3.50 -4.94
N VAL A 52 0.70 3.51 -4.23
CA VAL A 52 0.35 4.54 -3.24
C VAL A 52 0.99 4.24 -1.87
N THR A 53 2.07 4.95 -1.56
CA THR A 53 2.80 4.87 -0.28
C THR A 53 2.37 5.95 0.70
N LEU A 54 2.75 5.87 1.99
CA LEU A 54 2.48 6.95 2.96
C LEU A 54 2.99 8.31 2.47
N LYS A 55 4.14 8.32 1.80
CA LYS A 55 4.70 9.53 1.18
C LYS A 55 3.78 10.12 0.11
N LYS A 56 3.25 9.29 -0.79
CA LYS A 56 2.30 9.74 -1.83
C LYS A 56 0.95 10.16 -1.25
N MET A 57 0.57 9.61 -0.10
CA MET A 57 -0.63 10.02 0.64
C MET A 57 -0.43 11.31 1.45
N GLY A 58 0.80 11.85 1.54
CA GLY A 58 1.10 13.01 2.39
C GLY A 58 1.10 12.70 3.90
N LEU A 59 1.28 11.42 4.26
CA LEU A 59 1.24 10.92 5.63
C LEU A 59 2.62 10.50 6.17
N GLU A 60 3.69 10.66 5.40
CA GLU A 60 5.06 10.36 5.83
C GLU A 60 5.41 11.16 7.09
N GLY A 61 5.94 10.45 8.11
CA GLY A 61 6.31 11.04 9.40
C GLY A 61 5.16 11.26 10.38
N LYS A 62 3.89 11.07 9.98
CA LYS A 62 2.74 11.19 10.89
C LYS A 62 2.59 9.95 11.76
N SER A 63 2.17 10.15 13.00
CA SER A 63 1.67 9.11 13.90
C SER A 63 0.25 8.66 13.53
N VAL A 64 -0.16 7.52 14.05
CA VAL A 64 -1.54 7.01 13.88
C VAL A 64 -2.58 7.98 14.44
N SER A 65 -2.28 8.67 15.54
CA SER A 65 -3.18 9.68 16.13
C SER A 65 -3.35 10.89 15.21
N GLU A 66 -2.25 11.45 14.68
CA GLU A 66 -2.34 12.60 13.77
C GLU A 66 -3.11 12.28 12.48
N ILE A 67 -3.01 11.04 12.00
CA ILE A 67 -3.80 10.59 10.84
C ILE A 67 -5.28 10.49 11.21
N ARG A 68 -5.62 10.02 12.41
CA ARG A 68 -7.01 9.97 12.87
C ARG A 68 -7.61 11.36 12.97
N ASP A 69 -6.88 12.31 13.57
CA ASP A 69 -7.32 13.69 13.73
C ASP A 69 -7.59 14.36 12.36
N LEU A 70 -6.80 14.03 11.32
CA LEU A 70 -7.02 14.51 9.95
C LEU A 70 -8.28 13.95 9.27
N LEU A 71 -8.76 12.78 9.69
CA LEU A 71 -9.95 12.15 9.10
C LEU A 71 -11.25 12.63 9.76
N GLU A 72 -11.15 13.15 10.99
CA GLU A 72 -12.28 13.61 11.79
C GLU A 72 -12.53 15.13 11.67
N SER A 73 -11.65 15.86 10.97
CA SER A 73 -11.77 17.29 10.64
C SER A 73 -12.53 17.55 9.34
#